data_AF-A0A2S6BQJ7-F1
#
_entry.id   AF-A0A2S6BQJ7-F1
#
_cell.length_a   1.000
_cell.length_b   1.000
_cell.length_c   1.000
_cell.angle_alpha   90.00
_cell.angle_beta   90.00
_cell.angle_gamma   90.00
#
_symmetry.space_group_name_H-M   'P 1'
#
loop_
_entity.id
_entity.type
_entity.pdbx_description
1 polymer ?
#
loop_
_entity_poly.entity_id
_entity_poly.type
_entity_poly.pdbx_seq_one_letter_code
_entity_poly.pdbx_strand_id
1 'polypeptide(L)'
;MHARFKPNQSRGGRNTPQSSRSQTVTRSVPEPQKIMCDICEHSKSRAAFSRTKLDYLQKRLQRDPSLDPEVARIISCARHNNPKVEAKCENCGWTKGKNEFNKTQWTNTSKEDGGECLECQLRDQYEPGEHDSDIENDPRRTDSDESDE
;
A
#
# COMPACT_ATOMS: atom_id res chain seq x y z
N MET A 1 24.43 -79.18 -22.83
CA MET A 1 25.37 -78.18 -23.36
C MET A 1 24.59 -76.99 -23.89
N HIS A 2 24.46 -75.90 -23.13
CA HIS A 2 24.06 -74.58 -23.65
C HIS A 2 24.60 -73.53 -22.68
N ALA A 3 25.67 -72.85 -23.11
CA ALA A 3 26.32 -71.76 -22.39
C ALA A 3 25.44 -70.51 -22.40
N ARG A 4 25.23 -69.87 -21.24
CA ARG A 4 24.64 -68.52 -21.15
C ARG A 4 25.73 -67.53 -20.75
N PHE A 5 26.10 -66.70 -21.72
CA PHE A 5 26.95 -65.52 -21.58
C PHE A 5 26.33 -64.50 -20.61
N LYS A 6 27.14 -63.97 -19.68
CA LYS A 6 26.82 -62.77 -18.89
C LYS A 6 27.54 -61.57 -19.50
N PRO A 7 26.85 -60.50 -19.93
CA PRO A 7 27.52 -59.27 -20.31
C PRO A 7 27.90 -58.44 -19.07
N ASN A 8 29.19 -58.11 -19.05
CA ASN A 8 29.88 -57.16 -18.19
C ASN A 8 29.44 -55.72 -18.55
N GLN A 9 28.86 -54.99 -17.60
CA GLN A 9 28.63 -53.55 -17.71
C GLN A 9 29.29 -52.82 -16.55
N SER A 10 30.59 -52.57 -16.72
CA SER A 10 31.27 -51.42 -16.11
C SER A 10 30.99 -50.19 -16.96
N ARG A 11 30.46 -49.10 -16.38
CA ARG A 11 30.70 -47.71 -16.87
C ARG A 11 30.05 -46.65 -15.98
N GLY A 12 30.89 -45.71 -15.53
CA GLY A 12 30.51 -44.30 -15.48
C GLY A 12 30.12 -43.72 -14.12
N GLY A 13 30.98 -43.82 -13.11
CA GLY A 13 30.93 -42.91 -11.96
C GLY A 13 31.15 -41.48 -12.43
N ARG A 14 30.08 -40.69 -12.52
CA ARG A 14 30.15 -39.25 -12.80
C ARG A 14 30.67 -38.55 -11.55
N ASN A 15 31.92 -38.09 -11.60
CA ASN A 15 32.44 -37.10 -10.67
C ASN A 15 31.66 -35.80 -10.87
N THR A 16 30.69 -35.56 -9.99
CA THR A 16 30.08 -34.25 -9.82
C THR A 16 31.14 -33.29 -9.26
N PRO A 17 31.41 -32.13 -9.88
CA PRO A 17 32.22 -31.11 -9.25
C PRO A 17 31.50 -30.66 -7.98
N GLN A 18 32.09 -31.00 -6.83
CA GLN A 18 31.65 -30.57 -5.53
C GLN A 18 31.82 -29.04 -5.51
N SER A 19 30.72 -28.35 -5.82
CA SER A 19 30.64 -26.90 -5.77
C SER A 19 30.82 -26.50 -4.32
N SER A 20 32.06 -26.12 -3.99
CA SER A 20 32.45 -25.53 -2.71
C SER A 20 31.70 -24.20 -2.58
N ARG A 21 30.43 -24.26 -2.16
CA ARG A 21 29.69 -23.09 -1.68
C ARG A 21 30.49 -22.57 -0.50
N SER A 22 31.20 -21.47 -0.73
CA SER A 22 31.76 -20.64 0.32
C SER A 22 30.65 -20.34 1.32
N GLN A 23 30.69 -21.01 2.46
CA GLN A 23 29.80 -20.73 3.58
C GLN A 23 30.18 -19.34 4.05
N THR A 24 29.42 -18.34 3.60
CA THR A 24 29.46 -17.02 4.19
C THR A 24 28.98 -17.22 5.62
N VAL A 25 29.91 -17.13 6.58
CA VAL A 25 29.58 -17.11 8.00
C VAL A 25 28.74 -15.86 8.23
N THR A 26 27.42 -15.99 8.11
CA THR A 26 26.47 -14.97 8.54
C THR A 26 26.65 -14.87 10.05
N ARG A 27 27.44 -13.89 10.48
CA ARG A 27 27.46 -13.46 11.88
C ARG A 27 26.02 -13.11 12.23
N SER A 28 25.38 -14.00 12.97
CA SER A 28 24.03 -13.81 13.49
C SER A 28 24.08 -12.67 14.49
N VAL A 29 23.79 -11.45 14.03
CA VAL A 29 23.67 -10.30 14.93
C VAL A 29 22.43 -10.52 15.78
N PRO A 30 22.54 -10.52 17.12
CA PRO A 30 21.41 -10.76 17.99
C PRO A 30 20.34 -9.71 17.74
N GLU A 31 19.09 -10.18 17.56
CA GLU A 31 17.99 -9.27 17.31
C GLU A 31 17.61 -8.51 18.59
N PRO A 32 17.48 -7.18 18.53
CA PRO A 32 17.21 -6.39 19.72
C PRO A 32 15.78 -6.59 20.22
N GLN A 33 15.63 -6.85 21.52
CA GLN A 33 14.33 -7.03 22.17
C GLN A 33 13.58 -5.70 22.32
N LYS A 34 14.33 -4.62 22.51
CA LYS A 34 13.85 -3.27 22.74
C LYS A 34 14.55 -2.31 21.80
N ILE A 35 13.81 -1.32 21.32
CA ILE A 35 14.28 -0.34 20.35
C ILE A 35 13.75 1.04 20.75
N MET A 36 14.61 2.04 20.76
CA MET A 36 14.25 3.42 21.05
C MET A 36 13.61 4.08 19.83
N CYS A 37 12.39 4.60 20.00
CA CYS A 37 11.74 5.42 18.99
C CYS A 37 12.45 6.78 18.87
N ASP A 38 12.77 7.20 17.66
CA ASP A 38 13.37 8.52 17.36
C ASP A 38 12.43 9.70 17.71
N ILE A 39 11.12 9.55 17.51
CA ILE A 39 10.14 10.64 17.68
C ILE A 39 9.66 10.77 19.12
N CYS A 40 9.22 9.66 19.71
CA CYS A 40 8.61 9.70 21.05
C CYS A 40 9.59 9.34 22.16
N GLU A 41 10.86 9.10 21.84
CA GLU A 41 11.93 8.84 22.81
C GLU A 41 11.58 7.77 23.87
N HIS A 42 10.81 6.76 23.47
CA HIS A 42 10.45 5.65 24.33
C HIS A 42 11.01 4.35 23.77
N SER A 43 11.61 3.56 24.65
CA SER A 43 12.01 2.19 24.36
C SER A 43 10.75 1.33 24.24
N LYS A 44 10.60 0.68 23.08
CA LYS A 44 9.43 -0.12 22.73
C LYS A 44 9.87 -1.49 22.21
N SER A 45 8.97 -2.47 22.31
CA SER A 45 9.19 -3.78 21.71
C SER A 45 9.14 -3.70 20.19
N ARG A 46 9.73 -4.70 19.51
CA ARG A 46 9.74 -4.81 18.05
C ARG A 46 8.33 -4.72 17.41
N ALA A 47 7.31 -5.23 18.10
CA ALA A 47 5.92 -5.18 17.63
C ALA A 47 5.39 -3.75 17.44
N ALA A 48 6.00 -2.76 18.10
CA ALA A 48 5.64 -1.36 17.93
C ALA A 48 6.23 -0.70 16.67
N PHE A 49 7.03 -1.41 15.87
CA PHE A 49 7.70 -0.90 14.68
C PHE A 49 7.23 -1.64 13.43
N SER A 50 7.22 -0.94 12.28
CA SER A 50 6.89 -1.60 11.02
C SER A 50 8.00 -2.55 10.58
N ARG A 51 7.63 -3.61 9.88
CA ARG A 51 8.56 -4.64 9.40
C ARG A 51 9.68 -4.07 8.53
N THR A 52 9.36 -3.09 7.68
CA THR A 52 10.34 -2.37 6.85
C THR A 52 11.39 -1.63 7.68
N LYS A 53 10.99 -1.02 8.81
CA LYS A 53 11.92 -0.31 9.70
C LYS A 53 12.79 -1.28 10.50
N LEU A 54 12.24 -2.42 10.91
CA LEU A 54 13.00 -3.49 11.55
C LEU A 54 14.06 -4.07 10.61
N ASP A 55 13.71 -4.32 9.34
CA ASP A 55 14.65 -4.79 8.31
C ASP A 55 15.78 -3.75 8.07
N TYR A 56 15.42 -2.48 8.00
CA TYR A 56 16.39 -1.39 7.90
C TYR A 56 17.35 -1.35 9.10
N LEU A 57 16.82 -1.47 10.31
CA LEU A 57 17.62 -1.51 11.55
C LEU A 57 18.55 -2.73 11.55
N GLN A 58 18.06 -3.90 11.13
CA GLN A 58 18.84 -5.13 11.06
C GLN A 58 20.01 -5.01 10.07
N LYS A 59 19.77 -4.45 8.88
CA LYS A 59 20.84 -4.15 7.91
C LYS A 59 21.88 -3.19 8.47
N ARG A 60 21.46 -2.25 9.33
CA ARG A 60 22.37 -1.29 9.95
C ARG A 60 23.21 -1.93 11.06
N LEU A 61 22.60 -2.79 11.87
CA LEU A 61 23.28 -3.63 12.87
C LEU A 61 24.27 -4.62 12.25
N GLN A 62 23.99 -5.12 11.03
CA GLN A 62 24.94 -5.94 10.29
C GLN A 62 26.17 -5.17 9.80
N ARG A 63 26.02 -3.88 9.48
CA ARG A 63 27.13 -3.01 9.07
C ARG A 63 27.91 -2.50 10.27
N ASP A 64 27.21 -2.18 11.35
CA ASP A 64 27.77 -1.68 12.60
C ASP A 64 27.21 -2.48 13.79
N PRO A 65 27.91 -3.55 14.20
CA PRO A 65 27.47 -4.38 15.33
C PRO A 65 27.68 -3.71 16.70
N SER A 66 28.33 -2.54 16.76
CA SER A 66 28.51 -1.78 18.00
C SER A 66 27.34 -0.84 18.31
N LEU A 67 26.44 -0.68 17.35
CA LEU A 67 25.27 0.15 17.43
C LEU A 67 24.27 -0.41 18.46
N ASP A 68 23.99 0.37 19.51
CA ASP A 68 22.96 0.02 20.50
C ASP A 68 21.57 0.52 20.05
N PRO A 69 20.64 -0.36 19.64
CA PRO A 69 19.31 0.02 19.18
C PRO A 69 18.42 0.59 20.29
N GLU A 70 18.77 0.43 21.57
CA GLU A 70 18.08 1.06 22.70
C GLU A 70 18.50 2.52 22.91
N VAL A 71 19.55 3.00 22.24
CA VAL A 71 20.05 4.37 22.37
C VAL A 71 20.11 5.10 21.04
N ALA A 72 20.34 4.40 19.94
CA ALA A 72 20.70 5.00 18.65
C ALA A 72 19.58 5.77 17.94
N ARG A 73 18.31 5.69 18.39
CA ARG A 73 17.17 6.49 17.89
C ARG A 73 17.08 6.54 16.36
N ILE A 74 17.14 5.39 15.70
CA ILE A 74 17.28 5.29 14.24
C ILE A 74 15.93 5.18 13.53
N ILE A 75 14.93 4.61 14.20
CA ILE A 75 13.64 4.29 13.60
C ILE A 75 12.49 4.76 14.47
N SER A 76 11.39 5.19 13.82
CA SER A 76 10.15 5.60 14.50
C SER A 76 9.18 4.45 14.67
N CYS A 77 8.49 4.41 15.80
CA CYS A 77 7.40 3.47 16.02
C CYS A 77 6.21 3.72 15.08
N ALA A 78 5.40 2.69 14.87
CA ALA A 78 4.28 2.66 13.91
C ALA A 78 3.22 3.74 14.18
N ARG A 79 3.07 4.19 15.43
CA ARG A 79 2.17 5.30 15.78
C ARG A 79 2.48 6.59 15.01
N HIS A 80 3.74 6.79 14.62
CA HIS A 80 4.18 8.00 13.91
C HIS A 80 4.49 7.74 12.43
N ASN A 81 4.19 6.54 11.91
CA ASN A 81 4.44 6.22 10.48
C ASN A 81 3.52 6.97 9.52
N ASN A 82 2.39 7.47 10.00
CA ASN A 82 1.44 8.25 9.23
C ASN A 82 1.07 9.49 10.06
N PRO A 83 1.80 10.61 9.97
CA PRO A 83 1.13 11.87 10.23
C PRO A 83 -0.08 11.86 9.29
N LYS A 84 -1.30 11.87 9.84
CA LYS A 84 -2.47 12.13 9.01
C LYS A 84 -2.22 13.51 8.45
N VAL A 85 -1.79 13.57 7.19
CA VAL A 85 -1.60 14.86 6.54
C VAL A 85 -3.02 15.29 6.24
N GLU A 86 -3.46 16.26 7.04
CA GLU A 86 -4.80 16.80 7.04
C GLU A 86 -4.72 18.26 6.62
N ALA A 87 -5.68 18.69 5.81
CA ALA A 87 -5.78 20.06 5.34
C ALA A 87 -7.22 20.55 5.53
N LYS A 88 -7.38 21.84 5.83
CA LYS A 88 -8.70 22.45 6.01
C LYS A 88 -9.30 22.75 4.64
N CYS A 89 -10.50 22.24 4.37
CA CYS A 89 -11.27 22.61 3.19
C CYS A 89 -11.79 24.04 3.36
N GLU A 90 -11.65 24.88 2.33
CA GLU A 90 -12.14 26.27 2.41
C GLU A 90 -13.65 26.39 2.28
N ASN A 91 -14.29 25.57 1.44
CA ASN A 91 -15.74 25.65 1.20
C ASN A 91 -16.54 25.20 2.44
N CYS A 92 -16.23 24.02 2.99
CA CYS A 92 -16.96 23.50 4.15
C CYS A 92 -16.30 23.82 5.50
N GLY A 93 -15.03 24.25 5.52
CA GLY A 93 -14.31 24.57 6.75
C GLY A 93 -13.81 23.36 7.56
N TRP A 94 -14.07 22.12 7.09
CA TRP A 94 -13.68 20.90 7.80
C TRP A 94 -12.25 20.49 7.47
N THR A 95 -11.54 19.97 8.49
CA THR A 95 -10.23 19.34 8.33
C THR A 95 -10.41 17.95 7.72
N LYS A 96 -9.75 17.72 6.60
CA LYS A 96 -9.95 16.57 5.71
C LYS A 96 -8.60 15.93 5.37
N GLY A 97 -8.57 14.64 5.16
CA GLY A 97 -7.33 13.91 4.84
C GLY A 97 -6.90 14.12 3.39
N LYS A 98 -5.62 13.85 3.08
CA LYS A 98 -5.08 13.90 1.71
C LYS A 98 -5.94 13.23 0.64
N ASN A 99 -6.61 12.12 0.97
CA ASN A 99 -7.44 11.36 0.02
C ASN A 99 -8.79 12.03 -0.28
N GLU A 100 -9.19 13.04 0.49
CA GLU A 100 -10.43 13.80 0.33
C GLU A 100 -10.24 15.06 -0.52
N PHE A 101 -9.03 15.29 -1.04
CA PHE A 101 -8.69 16.36 -1.97
C PHE A 101 -8.18 15.79 -3.29
N ASN A 102 -8.48 16.47 -4.40
CA ASN A 102 -7.83 16.16 -5.67
C ASN A 102 -6.32 16.48 -5.57
N LYS A 103 -5.46 15.80 -6.35
CA LYS A 103 -3.99 15.92 -6.28
C LYS A 103 -3.50 17.36 -6.47
N THR A 104 -4.12 18.11 -7.38
CA THR A 104 -3.82 19.53 -7.62
C THR A 104 -4.26 20.39 -6.43
N GLN A 105 -5.48 20.17 -5.93
CA GLN A 105 -6.05 20.89 -4.78
C GLN A 105 -5.25 20.65 -3.52
N TRP A 106 -4.88 19.41 -3.22
CA TRP A 106 -4.01 19.06 -2.10
C TRP A 106 -2.67 19.82 -2.12
N THR A 107 -2.09 19.97 -3.32
CA THR A 107 -0.84 20.71 -3.51
C THR A 107 -1.05 22.21 -3.27
N ASN A 108 -2.20 22.75 -3.65
CA ASN A 108 -2.58 24.15 -3.45
C ASN A 108 -2.94 24.44 -1.99
N THR A 109 -3.70 23.57 -1.32
CA THR A 109 -4.03 23.73 0.12
C THR A 109 -2.77 23.75 0.99
N SER A 110 -1.70 23.09 0.54
CA SER A 110 -0.40 23.13 1.21
C SER A 110 0.42 24.39 0.89
N LYS A 111 -0.02 25.22 -0.07
CA LYS A 111 0.71 26.35 -0.68
C LYS A 111 -0.03 27.69 -0.61
N GLU A 112 -1.00 27.83 0.30
CA GLU A 112 -1.72 29.09 0.60
C GLU A 112 -2.93 29.41 -0.31
N ASP A 113 -3.02 28.83 -1.51
CA ASP A 113 -4.26 28.79 -2.29
C ASP A 113 -5.14 27.67 -1.71
N GLY A 114 -5.99 28.00 -0.75
CA GLY A 114 -6.79 26.98 -0.08
C GLY A 114 -7.61 26.14 -1.06
N GLY A 115 -7.80 24.88 -0.67
CA GLY A 115 -8.37 23.87 -1.55
C GLY A 115 -9.76 23.44 -1.13
N GLU A 116 -10.53 23.03 -2.13
CA GLU A 116 -11.85 22.45 -1.93
C GLU A 116 -11.77 20.91 -1.86
N CYS A 117 -12.49 20.32 -0.90
CA CYS A 117 -12.59 18.86 -0.80
C CYS A 117 -13.48 18.29 -1.92
N LEU A 118 -13.25 17.02 -2.26
CA LEU A 118 -13.99 16.32 -3.32
C LEU A 118 -15.51 16.33 -3.11
N GLU A 119 -15.96 16.23 -1.86
CA GLU A 119 -17.39 16.30 -1.55
C GLU A 119 -18.02 17.65 -1.92
N CYS A 120 -17.30 18.75 -1.70
CA CYS A 120 -17.77 20.08 -2.09
C CYS A 120 -17.77 20.23 -3.62
N GLN A 121 -16.71 19.78 -4.29
CA GLN A 121 -16.64 19.80 -5.77
C GLN A 121 -17.77 19.03 -6.45
N LEU A 122 -18.20 17.90 -5.85
CA LEU A 122 -19.29 17.09 -6.39
C LEU A 122 -20.66 17.72 -6.16
N ARG A 123 -20.82 18.50 -5.10
CA ARG A 123 -22.07 19.23 -4.82
C ARG A 123 -22.30 20.36 -5.80
N ASP A 124 -21.24 21.10 -6.15
CA ASP A 124 -21.31 22.19 -7.12
C ASP A 124 -21.50 21.70 -8.57
N GLN A 125 -21.21 20.43 -8.88
CA GLN A 125 -21.47 19.82 -10.20
C GLN A 125 -22.89 19.27 -10.37
N TYR A 126 -23.70 19.27 -9.31
CA TYR A 126 -25.09 18.81 -9.37
C TYR A 126 -26.02 20.03 -9.38
N GLU A 127 -26.04 20.78 -10.49
CA GLU A 127 -27.21 21.60 -10.81
C GLU A 127 -28.35 20.64 -11.23
N PRO A 128 -29.45 20.53 -10.47
CA PRO A 128 -30.64 19.87 -10.98
C PRO A 128 -31.16 20.74 -12.13
N GLY A 129 -30.86 20.31 -13.37
CA GLY A 129 -31.40 20.93 -14.58
C GLY A 129 -32.90 21.12 -14.42
N GLU A 130 -33.31 22.37 -14.58
CA GLU A 130 -34.66 22.83 -14.34
C GLU A 130 -35.67 22.07 -15.20
N HIS A 131 -36.83 21.89 -14.60
CA HIS A 131 -38.03 21.30 -15.14
C HIS A 131 -38.56 22.11 -16.33
N ASP A 132 -38.60 21.52 -17.53
CA ASP A 132 -39.61 21.87 -18.53
C ASP A 132 -40.58 20.69 -18.67
N SER A 133 -41.66 20.80 -17.90
CA SER A 133 -42.89 20.09 -18.15
C SER A 133 -43.53 20.64 -19.42
N ASP A 134 -43.17 20.09 -20.57
CA ASP A 134 -43.98 20.25 -21.78
C ASP A 134 -44.68 18.94 -22.14
N ILE A 135 -45.99 19.05 -21.96
CA ILE A 135 -47.03 18.06 -22.14
C ILE A 135 -47.31 17.98 -23.64
N GLU A 136 -47.18 16.81 -24.26
CA GLU A 136 -47.97 16.46 -25.46
C GLU A 136 -48.47 15.03 -25.30
N ASN A 137 -49.44 14.90 -24.39
CA ASN A 137 -50.40 13.82 -24.40
C ASN A 137 -51.36 14.11 -25.58
N ASP A 138 -51.15 13.47 -26.73
CA ASP A 138 -52.13 13.44 -27.82
C ASP A 138 -52.94 12.12 -27.73
N PRO A 139 -54.18 12.15 -27.23
CA PRO A 139 -55.05 10.98 -27.19
C PRO A 139 -55.96 10.88 -28.41
N ARG A 140 -55.58 11.42 -29.59
CA ARG A 140 -56.41 11.30 -30.81
C ARG A 140 -55.97 10.14 -31.69
N ARG A 141 -56.16 8.93 -31.17
CA ARG A 141 -56.42 7.74 -32.02
C ARG A 141 -57.79 7.17 -31.66
N THR A 142 -58.84 7.88 -32.08
CA THR A 142 -60.14 7.28 -32.36
C THR A 142 -60.21 7.09 -33.86
N ASP A 143 -59.93 5.86 -34.30
CA ASP A 143 -60.54 5.30 -35.49
C ASP A 143 -60.65 3.79 -35.25
N SER A 144 -61.78 3.40 -34.69
CA SER A 144 -62.25 2.02 -34.68
C SER A 144 -63.74 2.12 -35.00
N ASP A 145 -63.97 2.51 -36.24
CA ASP A 145 -65.21 2.31 -36.96
C ASP A 145 -65.17 0.87 -37.50
N GLU A 146 -66.06 0.01 -37.03
CA GLU A 146 -67.13 -0.55 -37.86
C GLU A 146 -67.77 -1.74 -37.14
N SER A 147 -69.09 -1.69 -37.10
CA SER A 147 -69.99 -2.53 -36.32
C SER A 147 -70.31 -3.86 -37.00
N ASP A 148 -70.57 -4.82 -36.12
CA ASP A 148 -71.24 -6.11 -36.32
C ASP A 148 -72.63 -5.95 -36.98
N GLU A 149 -72.86 -6.63 -38.11
CA GLU A 149 -74.14 -7.24 -38.54
C GLU A 149 -73.89 -8.41 -39.52
#